data_AF-A0AB40CF31-F1
#
_entry.id   AF-A0AB40CF31-F1
#
_cell.length_a   1.000
_cell.length_b   1.000
_cell.length_c   1.000
_cell.angle_alpha   90.00
_cell.angle_beta   90.00
_cell.angle_gamma   90.00
#
_symmetry.space_group_name_H-M   'P 1'
#
loop_
_entity.id
_entity.type
_entity.pdbx_description
1 polymer ?
#
loop_
_entity_poly.entity_id
_entity_poly.type
_entity_poly.pdbx_seq_one_letter_code
_entity_poly.pdbx_strand_id
1 'polypeptide(L)' 'MNPLSKKIYLYNVTMGLYMLDWWERYLFNILILVLLWFICYNGCRFVTQIYNSNFSAEFMVGKKFSTAGFVPT' A
#
# COMPACT_ATOMS: atom_id res chain seq x y z
N MET A 1 16.37 23.11 26.86
CA MET A 1 15.17 23.07 25.98
C MET A 1 13.95 23.30 26.85
N ASN A 2 13.17 24.34 26.60
CA ASN A 2 12.07 24.71 27.47
C ASN A 2 10.90 23.72 27.28
N PRO A 3 10.38 23.09 28.35
CA PRO A 3 9.23 22.19 28.28
C PRO A 3 7.97 22.85 27.67
N LEU A 4 7.85 24.16 27.84
CA LEU A 4 6.80 24.99 27.25
C LEU A 4 6.84 25.02 25.72
N SER A 5 8.02 25.14 25.11
CA SER A 5 8.16 25.13 23.65
C SER A 5 7.79 23.77 23.07
N LYS A 6 8.14 22.68 23.78
CA LYS A 6 7.72 21.32 23.40
C LYS A 6 6.20 21.14 23.51
N LYS A 7 5.56 21.70 24.55
CA LYS A 7 4.10 21.72 24.68
C LYS A 7 3.44 22.54 23.57
N ILE A 8 3.91 23.75 23.27
CA ILE A 8 3.37 24.60 22.19
C ILE A 8 3.48 23.89 20.82
N TYR A 9 4.60 23.23 20.54
CA TYR A 9 4.78 22.52 19.27
C TYR A 9 3.82 21.33 19.12
N LEU A 10 3.67 20.52 20.17
CA LEU A 10 2.67 19.45 20.17
C LEU A 10 1.24 19.99 20.09
N TYR A 11 0.94 21.11 20.75
CA TYR A 11 -0.38 21.75 20.64
C TYR A 11 -0.62 22.27 19.23
N ASN A 12 0.35 22.92 18.58
CA ASN A 12 0.21 23.36 17.19
C ASN A 12 0.08 22.19 16.21
N VAL A 13 0.75 21.06 16.44
CA VAL A 13 0.63 19.88 15.58
C VAL A 13 -0.72 19.18 15.78
N THR A 14 -1.13 18.94 17.02
CA THR A 14 -2.36 18.20 17.33
C THR A 14 -3.60 19.07 17.17
N MET A 15 -3.56 20.32 17.65
CA MET A 15 -4.65 21.28 17.48
C MET A 15 -4.63 21.94 16.11
N GLY A 16 -3.49 22.13 15.43
CA GLY A 16 -3.46 22.73 14.09
C GLY A 16 -4.17 21.88 13.04
N LEU A 17 -4.08 20.55 13.13
CA LEU A 17 -4.89 19.63 12.33
C LEU A 17 -6.39 19.68 12.73
N TYR A 18 -6.66 20.02 13.99
CA TYR A 18 -8.00 20.25 14.54
C TYR A 18 -8.48 21.71 14.35
N MET A 19 -7.66 22.61 13.85
CA MET A 19 -8.02 24.00 13.54
C MET A 19 -8.49 24.14 12.09
N LEU A 20 -8.29 23.10 11.25
CA LEU A 20 -8.95 23.01 9.96
C LEU A 20 -10.46 23.19 10.15
N ASP A 21 -11.04 24.06 9.33
CA ASP A 21 -12.48 24.32 9.32
C ASP A 21 -13.24 23.00 9.22
N TRP A 22 -14.45 22.94 9.76
CA TRP A 22 -15.22 21.68 9.81
C TRP A 22 -15.25 21.00 8.43
N TRP A 23 -15.38 21.79 7.36
CA TRP A 23 -15.31 21.33 5.96
C TRP A 23 -13.93 20.80 5.52
N GLU A 24 -12.84 21.47 5.89
CA GLU A 24 -11.48 21.07 5.49
C GLU A 24 -11.10 19.71 6.07
N ARG A 25 -11.61 19.35 7.26
CA ARG A 25 -11.43 18.00 7.82
C ARG A 25 -12.05 16.91 6.95
N TYR A 26 -13.24 17.17 6.38
CA TYR A 26 -13.85 16.21 5.44
C TYR A 26 -13.04 16.12 4.16
N LEU A 27 -12.57 17.25 3.63
CA LEU A 27 -11.75 17.27 2.43
C LEU A 27 -10.46 16.48 2.62
N PHE A 28 -9.76 16.68 3.74
CA PHE A 28 -8.50 15.98 4.03
C PHE A 28 -8.71 14.47 4.20
N ASN A 29 -9.79 14.06 4.86
CA ASN A 29 -10.11 12.65 5.07
C ASN A 29 -10.47 11.94 3.75
N ILE A 30 -11.26 12.60 2.89
CA ILE A 30 -11.56 12.11 1.54
C ILE A 30 -10.27 12.03 0.71
N LEU A 31 -9.39 13.04 0.79
CA LEU A 31 -8.14 13.07 0.05
C LEU A 31 -7.20 11.93 0.46
N ILE A 32 -7.08 11.64 1.77
CA ILE A 32 -6.34 10.48 2.28
C ILE A 32 -6.97 9.17 1.80
N LEU A 33 -8.30 9.05 1.82
CA LEU A 33 -9.00 7.84 1.38
C LEU A 33 -8.81 7.59 -0.11
N VAL A 34 -8.89 8.62 -0.95
CA VAL A 34 -8.63 8.56 -2.40
C VAL A 34 -7.16 8.26 -2.67
N LEU A 35 -6.23 8.85 -1.91
CA LEU A 35 -4.80 8.60 -2.03
C LEU A 35 -4.47 7.15 -1.65
N LEU A 36 -5.02 6.65 -0.54
CA LEU A 36 -4.86 5.26 -0.12
C LEU A 36 -5.43 4.31 -1.16
N TRP A 37 -6.63 4.60 -1.67
CA TRP A 37 -7.24 3.83 -2.74
C TRP A 37 -6.35 3.81 -3.99
N PHE A 38 -5.79 4.95 -4.37
CA PHE A 38 -4.88 5.04 -5.51
C PHE A 38 -3.62 4.21 -5.30
N ILE A 39 -2.98 4.29 -4.13
CA ILE A 39 -1.78 3.51 -3.80
C ILE A 39 -2.12 2.01 -3.76
N CYS A 40 -3.23 1.62 -3.13
CA CYS A 40 -3.67 0.24 -3.10
C CYS A 40 -3.99 -0.28 -4.50
N TYR A 41 -4.70 0.48 -5.34
CA TYR A 41 -5.03 0.06 -6.69
C TYR A 41 -3.76 -0.13 -7.55
N ASN A 42 -2.83 0.82 -7.50
CA ASN A 42 -1.56 0.73 -8.23
C ASN A 42 -0.65 -0.38 -7.67
N GLY A 43 -0.58 -0.52 -6.35
CA GLY A 43 0.19 -1.55 -5.66
C GLY A 43 -0.36 -2.95 -5.93
N CYS A 44 -1.68 -3.13 -5.83
CA CYS A 44 -2.35 -4.38 -6.16
C CYS A 44 -2.11 -4.76 -7.62
N ARG A 45 -2.20 -3.82 -8.57
CA ARG A 45 -1.88 -4.09 -9.98
C ARG A 45 -0.46 -4.63 -10.15
N PHE A 46 0.52 -4.02 -9.49
CA PHE A 46 1.92 -4.45 -9.53
C PHE A 46 2.12 -5.84 -8.89
N VAL A 47 1.53 -6.07 -7.71
CA VAL A 47 1.58 -7.36 -7.02
C VAL A 47 0.90 -8.45 -7.84
N THR A 48 -0.24 -8.17 -8.46
CA THR A 48 -0.95 -9.12 -9.33
C THR A 48 -0.11 -9.49 -10.54
N GLN A 49 0.60 -8.55 -11.16
CA GLN A 49 1.50 -8.84 -12.28
C GLN A 49 2.65 -9.76 -11.86
N ILE A 50 3.27 -9.49 -10.70
CA ILE A 50 4.34 -10.32 -10.14
C ILE A 50 3.82 -11.70 -9.74
N TYR A 51 2.66 -11.76 -9.09
CA TYR A 51 2.06 -13.02 -8.67
C TYR A 51 1.72 -13.89 -9.89
N ASN A 52 1.14 -13.30 -10.92
CA ASN A 52 0.80 -14.03 -12.15
C ASN A 52 2.06 -14.53 -12.88
N SER A 53 3.15 -13.74 -12.94
CA SER A 53 4.40 -14.19 -13.55
C SER A 53 5.10 -15.29 -12.76
N ASN A 54 5.11 -15.20 -11.42
CA ASN A 54 5.72 -16.23 -10.57
C ASN A 54 4.89 -17.52 -10.55
N PHE A 55 3.56 -17.41 -10.46
CA PHE A 55 2.66 -18.56 -10.53
C PHE A 55 2.78 -19.28 -11.88
N SER A 56 2.83 -18.52 -12.98
CA SER A 56 3.05 -19.11 -14.31
C SER A 56 4.43 -19.77 -14.41
N ALA A 57 5.48 -19.19 -13.82
CA ALA A 57 6.82 -19.77 -13.81
C ALA A 57 6.86 -21.10 -13.05
N GLU A 58 6.30 -21.15 -11.83
CA GLU A 58 6.18 -22.37 -11.02
C GLU A 58 5.38 -23.46 -11.74
N PHE A 59 4.26 -23.10 -12.37
CA PHE A 59 3.45 -24.05 -13.13
C PHE A 59 4.18 -24.59 -14.38
N MET A 60 4.95 -23.74 -15.08
CA MET A 60 5.76 -24.15 -16.22
C MET A 60 6.93 -25.06 -15.79
N VAL A 61 7.58 -24.77 -14.66
CA VAL A 61 8.61 -25.63 -14.06
C VAL A 61 8.01 -26.98 -13.65
N GLY A 62 6.88 -26.98 -12.95
CA GLY A 62 6.17 -28.21 -12.56
C GLY A 62 5.75 -29.06 -13.77
N LYS A 63 5.28 -28.43 -14.84
CA LYS A 63 4.97 -29.13 -16.11
C LYS A 63 6.20 -29.75 -16.75
N LYS A 64 7.34 -29.02 -16.82
CA LYS A 64 8.61 -29.53 -17.36
C LYS A 64 9.08 -30.78 -16.63
N PHE A 65 9.04 -30.77 -15.29
CA PHE A 65 9.39 -31.93 -14.46
C PHE A 65 8.45 -33.12 -14.70
N SER A 66 7.14 -32.87 -14.82
CA SER A 66 6.15 -33.91 -15.08
C SER A 66 6.34 -34.57 -16.45
N THR A 67 6.66 -33.80 -17.50
CA THR A 67 7.00 -34.34 -18.83
C THR A 67 8.36 -35.03 -18.89
N ALA A 68 9.35 -34.59 -18.10
CA ALA A 68 10.66 -35.24 -18.05
C ALA A 68 10.64 -36.60 -17.33
N GLY A 69 9.69 -36.81 -16.41
CA GLY A 69 9.44 -38.12 -15.79
C GLY A 69 8.62 -39.09 -16.66
N PHE A 70 7.95 -38.58 -17.70
CA PHE A 70 7.22 -39.37 -18.69
C PHE A 70 8.06 -39.49 -19.98
N VAL A 71 9.26 -40.05 -19.86
CA VAL A 71 9.98 -40.60 -21.02
C VAL A 71 9.63 -42.08 -21.07
N PRO A 72 8.66 -42.51 -21.91
CA PRO A 72 8.45 -43.93 -22.14
C PRO A 72 9.67 -44.47 -22.91
N THR A 73 10.54 -45.18 -22.20
CA THR A 73 11.53 -46.08 -22.81
C THR A 73 10.86 -47.36 -23.29
#